data_AF-A0A101SLG4-F1
#
_entry.id   AF-A0A101SLG4-F1
#
_cell.length_a   1.000
_cell.length_b   1.000
_cell.length_c   1.000
_cell.angle_alpha   90.00
_cell.angle_beta   90.00
_cell.angle_gamma   90.00
#
_symmetry.space_group_name_H-M   'P 1'
#
loop_
_entity.id
_entity.type
_entity.pdbx_description
1 polymer ?
#
loop_
_entity_poly.entity_id
_entity_poly.type
_entity_poly.pdbx_seq_one_letter_code
_entity_poly.pdbx_strand_id
1 'polypeptide(L)'
;MITYDGPGDVVLLIDTEDPAEAERLAPRLRRAAEHRAELERRAVEAVVRRFSVEPPTAEDLAEAAADLVLNTMVVDGDGEVVLHFTDSCGKHLLDGYWPAVRLDERDAVVDVTVEA
;
A
#
# COMPACT_ATOMS: atom_id res chain seq x y z
N MET A 1 0.82 0.52 -22.47
CA MET A 1 2.06 0.21 -21.72
C MET A 1 1.82 -1.15 -21.08
N ILE A 2 2.57 -2.18 -21.46
CA ILE A 2 2.44 -3.53 -20.89
C ILE A 2 3.52 -3.64 -19.83
N THR A 3 3.15 -3.59 -18.56
CA THR A 3 4.02 -3.99 -17.45
C THR A 3 3.83 -5.49 -17.21
N TYR A 4 4.94 -6.21 -17.14
CA TYR A 4 4.98 -7.61 -16.75
C TYR A 4 5.28 -7.63 -15.25
N ASP A 5 4.29 -7.98 -14.42
CA ASP A 5 4.49 -8.19 -12.98
C ASP A 5 5.06 -9.59 -12.78
N GLY A 6 6.37 -9.68 -12.54
CA GLY A 6 6.93 -10.84 -11.87
C GLY A 6 6.42 -10.89 -10.42
N PRO A 7 6.38 -12.06 -9.78
CA PRO A 7 6.05 -12.15 -8.36
C PRO A 7 7.03 -11.30 -7.54
N GLY A 8 6.52 -10.21 -6.94
CA GLY A 8 7.29 -9.26 -6.10
C GLY A 8 7.56 -7.89 -6.74
N ASP A 9 7.25 -7.70 -8.01
CA ASP A 9 7.32 -6.40 -8.67
C ASP A 9 6.21 -5.49 -8.14
N VAL A 10 6.56 -4.23 -7.86
CA VAL A 10 5.63 -3.20 -7.37
C VAL A 10 5.59 -2.08 -8.38
N VAL A 11 4.38 -1.73 -8.82
CA VAL A 11 4.16 -0.61 -9.71
C VAL A 11 4.27 0.70 -8.93
N LEU A 12 5.10 1.62 -9.41
CA LEU A 12 5.27 2.95 -8.83
C LEU A 12 4.54 3.98 -9.70
N LEU A 13 3.58 4.70 -9.13
CA LEU A 13 2.76 5.68 -9.83
C LEU A 13 2.83 7.05 -9.14
N ILE A 14 2.78 8.10 -9.96
CA ILE A 14 2.51 9.47 -9.52
C ILE A 14 1.16 9.83 -10.12
N ASP A 15 0.19 10.13 -9.27
CA ASP A 15 -1.17 10.48 -9.69
C ASP A 15 -1.27 11.98 -9.95
N THR A 16 -0.83 12.40 -11.13
CA THR A 16 -0.96 13.78 -11.61
C THR A 16 -0.93 13.84 -13.14
N GLU A 17 -1.59 14.86 -13.70
CA GLU A 17 -1.50 15.21 -15.12
C GLU A 17 -0.48 16.33 -15.39
N ASP A 18 0.08 16.98 -14.35
CA ASP A 18 1.09 18.05 -14.48
C ASP A 18 2.52 17.47 -14.43
N PRO A 19 3.31 17.55 -15.52
CA PRO A 19 4.69 17.09 -15.52
C PRO A 19 5.58 17.79 -14.48
N ALA A 20 5.34 19.07 -14.21
CA ALA A 20 6.12 19.80 -13.22
C ALA A 20 5.79 19.33 -11.80
N GLU A 21 4.54 18.90 -11.54
CA GLU A 21 4.15 18.26 -10.29
C GLU A 21 4.76 16.87 -10.17
N ALA A 22 4.77 16.09 -11.25
CA ALA A 22 5.41 14.79 -11.24
C ALA A 22 6.91 14.87 -10.88
N GLU A 23 7.63 15.86 -11.42
CA GLU A 23 9.02 16.11 -11.04
C GLU A 23 9.18 16.45 -9.55
N ARG A 24 8.25 17.22 -8.97
CA ARG A 24 8.25 17.56 -7.54
C ARG A 24 7.92 16.37 -6.64
N LEU A 25 7.03 15.47 -7.06
CA LEU A 25 6.58 14.31 -6.29
C LEU A 25 7.51 13.09 -6.40
N ALA A 26 8.27 12.98 -7.48
CA ALA A 26 9.17 11.84 -7.71
C ALA A 26 10.14 11.53 -6.54
N PRO A 27 10.75 12.53 -5.85
CA PRO A 27 11.56 12.26 -4.65
C PRO A 27 10.77 11.63 -3.50
N ARG A 28 9.51 12.01 -3.30
CA ARG A 28 8.63 11.45 -2.25
C ARG A 28 8.35 9.97 -2.51
N LEU A 29 8.02 9.61 -3.76
CA LEU A 29 7.78 8.22 -4.16
C LEU A 29 9.07 7.38 -4.09
N ARG A 30 10.20 7.95 -4.52
CA ARG A 30 11.52 7.28 -4.38
C ARG A 30 11.85 6.96 -2.92
N ARG A 31 11.69 7.94 -2.01
CA ARG A 31 11.90 7.72 -0.58
C ARG A 31 10.99 6.61 -0.04
N ALA A 32 9.73 6.57 -0.46
CA ALA A 32 8.81 5.52 -0.03
C ALA A 32 9.27 4.14 -0.53
N ALA A 33 9.68 4.04 -1.80
CA ALA A 33 10.19 2.80 -2.37
C ALA A 33 11.48 2.31 -1.68
N GLU A 34 12.38 3.22 -1.31
CA GLU A 34 13.60 2.91 -0.54
C GLU A 34 13.28 2.35 0.87
N HIS A 35 12.17 2.76 1.48
CA HIS A 35 11.71 2.28 2.79
C HIS A 35 10.59 1.23 2.71
N ARG A 36 10.36 0.64 1.52
CA ARG A 36 9.20 -0.25 1.24
C ARG A 36 8.94 -1.26 2.34
N ALA A 37 9.95 -2.05 2.73
CA ALA A 37 9.75 -3.15 3.69
C ALA A 37 9.21 -2.67 5.05
N GLU A 38 9.59 -1.46 5.47
CA GLU A 38 9.04 -0.88 6.69
C GLU A 38 7.61 -0.37 6.51
N LEU A 39 7.34 0.31 5.39
CA LEU A 39 6.00 0.81 5.07
C LEU A 39 4.98 -0.32 4.90
N GLU A 40 5.39 -1.39 4.21
CA GLU A 40 4.59 -2.58 3.98
C GLU A 40 4.19 -3.23 5.32
N ARG A 41 5.15 -3.43 6.23
CA ARG A 41 4.86 -3.95 7.58
C ARG A 41 3.87 -3.07 8.34
N ARG A 42 4.06 -1.75 8.34
CA ARG A 42 3.15 -0.81 9.03
C ARG A 42 1.76 -0.84 8.43
N ALA A 43 1.67 -0.92 7.11
CA ALA A 43 0.40 -0.94 6.39
C ALA A 43 -0.37 -2.24 6.61
N VAL A 44 0.31 -3.39 6.55
CA VAL A 44 -0.29 -4.69 6.91
C VAL A 44 -0.84 -4.65 8.33
N GLU A 45 -0.06 -4.16 9.29
CA GLU A 45 -0.52 -4.02 10.67
C GLU A 45 -1.76 -3.11 10.76
N ALA A 46 -1.78 -1.99 10.04
CA ALA A 46 -2.93 -1.09 10.00
C ALA A 46 -4.17 -1.74 9.39
N VAL A 47 -4.03 -2.49 8.30
CA VAL A 47 -5.12 -3.26 7.68
C VAL A 47 -5.71 -4.25 8.67
N VAL A 48 -4.87 -5.09 9.29
CA VAL A 48 -5.34 -6.08 10.26
C VAL A 48 -6.06 -5.40 11.41
N ARG A 49 -5.43 -4.41 12.05
CA ARG A 49 -6.05 -3.68 13.17
C ARG A 49 -7.37 -3.00 12.81
N ARG A 50 -7.51 -2.53 11.57
CA ARG A 50 -8.72 -1.85 11.08
C ARG A 50 -9.91 -2.80 10.94
N PHE A 51 -9.67 -4.06 10.58
CA PHE A 51 -10.70 -5.05 10.27
C PHE A 51 -10.88 -6.12 11.35
N SER A 52 -9.95 -6.26 12.29
CA SER A 52 -10.09 -7.13 13.46
C SER A 52 -11.07 -6.56 14.50
N VAL A 53 -11.86 -7.45 15.10
CA VAL A 53 -12.74 -7.11 16.24
C VAL A 53 -11.96 -7.02 17.55
N GLU A 54 -10.96 -7.89 17.71
CA GLU A 54 -10.06 -7.93 18.85
C GLU A 54 -8.64 -7.48 18.44
N PRO A 55 -7.79 -7.05 19.39
CA PRO A 55 -6.40 -6.75 19.08
C PRO A 55 -5.71 -7.97 18.43
N PRO A 56 -5.06 -7.81 17.26
CA PRO A 56 -4.46 -8.94 16.57
C PRO A 56 -3.27 -9.50 17.36
N THR A 57 -3.15 -10.82 17.30
CA THR A 57 -2.00 -11.54 17.83
C THR A 57 -0.80 -11.41 16.89
N ALA A 58 0.37 -11.87 17.36
CA ALA A 58 1.56 -11.92 16.51
C ALA A 58 1.41 -12.92 15.34
N GLU A 59 0.60 -13.96 15.52
CA GLU A 59 0.31 -14.94 14.46
C GLU A 59 -0.58 -14.32 13.39
N ASP A 60 -1.65 -13.60 13.78
CA ASP A 60 -2.51 -12.88 12.84
C ASP A 60 -1.72 -11.90 11.96
N LEU A 61 -0.78 -11.16 12.57
CA LEU A 61 0.07 -10.22 11.84
C LEU A 61 1.05 -10.93 10.90
N ALA A 62 1.56 -12.11 11.27
CA ALA A 62 2.47 -12.89 10.44
C ALA A 62 1.74 -13.53 9.25
N GLU A 63 0.54 -14.06 9.48
CA GLU A 63 -0.33 -14.58 8.41
C GLU A 63 -0.70 -13.45 7.44
N ALA A 64 -1.16 -12.31 7.95
CA ALA A 64 -1.51 -11.18 7.09
C ALA A 64 -0.31 -10.65 6.29
N ALA A 65 0.91 -10.66 6.86
CA ALA A 65 2.11 -10.27 6.12
C ALA A 65 2.50 -11.26 5.01
N ALA A 66 2.05 -12.52 5.10
CA ALA A 66 2.22 -13.51 4.04
C ALA A 66 1.12 -13.40 2.97
N ASP A 67 -0.10 -13.08 3.39
CA ASP A 67 -1.28 -13.05 2.52
C ASP A 67 -1.45 -11.72 1.75
N LEU A 68 -1.12 -10.58 2.37
CA LEU A 68 -1.25 -9.25 1.76
C LEU A 68 0.01 -8.91 0.97
N VAL A 69 -0.12 -8.95 -0.35
CA VAL A 69 0.97 -8.63 -1.28
C VAL A 69 0.83 -7.19 -1.73
N LEU A 70 1.87 -6.36 -1.56
CA LEU A 70 1.89 -5.01 -2.12
C LEU A 70 2.00 -5.08 -3.65
N ASN A 71 1.06 -4.45 -4.37
CA ASN A 71 1.07 -4.40 -5.84
C ASN A 71 1.43 -3.02 -6.37
N THR A 72 0.98 -1.96 -5.70
CA THR A 72 1.13 -0.60 -6.22
C THR A 72 1.41 0.40 -5.10
N MET A 73 2.35 1.30 -5.36
CA MET A 73 2.60 2.49 -4.56
C MET A 73 2.28 3.72 -5.40
N VAL A 74 1.34 4.52 -4.95
CA VAL A 74 0.94 5.78 -5.60
C VAL A 74 1.37 6.93 -4.72
N VAL A 75 1.89 8.00 -5.29
CA VAL A 75 1.92 9.31 -4.62
C VAL A 75 0.90 10.22 -5.28
N ASP A 76 0.03 10.85 -4.49
CA ASP A 76 -0.98 11.79 -4.99
C ASP A 76 -0.49 13.24 -4.98
N GLY A 77 -1.33 14.15 -5.47
CA GLY A 77 -1.02 15.59 -5.56
C GLY A 77 -0.73 16.26 -4.21
N ASP A 78 -1.23 15.69 -3.10
CA ASP A 78 -0.96 16.18 -1.75
C ASP A 78 0.34 15.61 -1.16
N GLY A 79 1.00 14.69 -1.88
CA GLY A 79 2.23 14.03 -1.47
C GLY A 79 2.01 12.86 -0.50
N GLU A 80 0.75 12.44 -0.31
CA GLU A 80 0.44 11.21 0.41
C GLU A 80 0.86 10.01 -0.42
N VAL A 81 1.29 8.94 0.25
CA VAL A 81 1.58 7.67 -0.40
C VAL A 81 0.47 6.68 -0.10
N VAL A 82 -0.12 6.12 -1.15
CA VAL A 82 -1.13 5.08 -1.06
C VAL A 82 -0.50 3.74 -1.43
N LEU A 83 -0.66 2.76 -0.54
CA LEU A 83 -0.20 1.39 -0.73
C LEU A 83 -1.40 0.49 -1.03
N HIS A 84 -1.45 -0.08 -2.23
CA HIS A 84 -2.52 -0.99 -2.64
C HIS A 84 -2.04 -2.44 -2.56
N PHE A 85 -2.80 -3.27 -1.87
CA PHE A 85 -2.47 -4.66 -1.64
C PHE A 85 -3.43 -5.60 -2.36
N THR A 86 -2.99 -6.81 -2.65
CA THR A 86 -3.89 -7.91 -3.02
C THR A 86 -3.92 -8.93 -1.89
N ASP A 87 -5.10 -9.44 -1.57
CA ASP A 87 -5.24 -10.65 -0.75
C ASP A 87 -4.94 -11.88 -1.62
N SER A 88 -3.73 -12.42 -1.47
CA SER A 88 -3.26 -13.55 -2.25
C SER A 88 -3.92 -14.88 -1.87
N CYS A 89 -4.51 -14.98 -0.68
CA CYS A 89 -5.21 -16.19 -0.25
C CYS A 89 -6.70 -16.18 -0.62
N GLY A 90 -7.24 -15.00 -0.95
CA GLY A 90 -8.61 -14.80 -1.45
C GLY A 90 -9.69 -15.12 -0.43
N LYS A 91 -9.37 -15.06 0.87
CA LYS A 91 -10.29 -15.43 1.97
C LYS A 91 -10.69 -14.25 2.82
N HIS A 92 -9.91 -13.18 2.80
CA HIS A 92 -10.09 -12.03 3.67
C HIS A 92 -10.89 -10.92 2.99
N LEU A 93 -10.82 -10.84 1.66
CA LEU A 93 -11.56 -9.83 0.87
C LEU A 93 -12.45 -10.46 -0.21
N LEU A 94 -13.53 -9.74 -0.51
CA LEU A 94 -14.39 -10.08 -1.64
C LEU A 94 -13.64 -9.87 -2.95
N ASP A 95 -13.95 -10.71 -3.94
CA ASP A 95 -13.36 -10.57 -5.28
C ASP A 95 -13.63 -9.17 -5.86
N GLY A 96 -12.60 -8.58 -6.46
CA GLY A 96 -12.62 -7.20 -6.95
C GLY A 96 -12.46 -6.12 -5.87
N TYR A 97 -12.25 -6.46 -4.60
CA TYR A 97 -11.96 -5.50 -3.54
C TYR A 97 -10.53 -5.65 -3.00
N TRP A 98 -9.85 -4.53 -2.76
CA TRP A 98 -8.51 -4.51 -2.19
C TRP A 98 -8.36 -3.51 -1.05
N PRO A 99 -7.49 -3.77 -0.04
CA PRO A 99 -7.20 -2.79 0.97
C PRO A 99 -6.19 -1.77 0.43
N ALA A 100 -6.40 -0.50 0.76
CA ALA A 100 -5.45 0.57 0.49
C ALA A 100 -5.10 1.29 1.80
N VAL A 101 -3.82 1.62 1.98
CA VAL A 101 -3.33 2.33 3.16
C VAL A 101 -2.72 3.65 2.75
N ARG A 102 -3.22 4.74 3.34
CA ARG A 102 -2.72 6.11 3.10
C ARG A 102 -1.69 6.50 4.14
N LEU A 103 -0.60 7.07 3.67
CA LEU A 103 0.54 7.53 4.45
C LEU A 103 0.79 9.01 4.21
N ASP A 104 0.93 9.79 5.27
CA ASP A 104 1.28 11.21 5.18
C ASP A 104 2.75 11.44 4.74
N GLU A 105 3.18 12.69 4.67
CA GLU A 105 4.56 13.09 4.35
C GLU A 105 5.64 12.47 5.28
N ARG A 106 5.25 12.00 6.47
CA ARG A 106 6.12 11.40 7.50
C ARG A 106 6.02 9.88 7.54
N ASP A 107 5.31 9.29 6.59
CA ASP A 107 4.96 7.86 6.55
C ASP A 107 4.14 7.38 7.77
N ALA A 108 3.35 8.27 8.37
CA ALA A 108 2.35 7.87 9.36
C ALA A 108 1.09 7.40 8.64
N VAL A 109 0.51 6.29 9.11
CA VAL A 109 -0.79 5.82 8.62
C VAL A 109 -1.87 6.81 9.02
N VAL A 110 -2.54 7.38 8.02
CA VAL A 110 -3.64 8.33 8.22
C VAL A 110 -5.00 7.73 7.92
N ASP A 111 -5.07 6.75 7.01
CA ASP A 111 -6.32 6.05 6.70
C ASP A 111 -6.09 4.64 6.15
N VAL A 112 -7.12 3.81 6.27
CA VAL A 112 -7.21 2.46 5.69
C VAL A 112 -8.58 2.32 5.03
N THR A 113 -8.58 2.12 3.71
CA THR A 113 -9.79 1.99 2.89
C THR A 113 -9.88 0.60 2.26
N VAL A 114 -11.08 0.26 1.78
CA VAL A 114 -11.30 -0.85 0.83
C VAL A 114 -11.80 -0.22 -0.46
N GLU A 115 -11.16 -0.57 -1.57
CA GLU A 115 -11.42 -0.02 -2.90
C GLU A 115 -11.89 -1.13 -3.86
N ALA A 116 -12.45 -0.75 -5.01
CA ALA A 116 -13.00 -1.63 -6.05
C ALA A 116 -12.87 -1.03 -7.46
#